data_AF-A0A2A2GJG8-F1
#
_entry.id   AF-A0A2A2GJG8-F1
#
_cell.length_a   1.000
_cell.length_b   1.000
_cell.length_c   1.000
_cell.angle_alpha   90.00
_cell.angle_beta   90.00
_cell.angle_gamma   90.00
#
_symmetry.space_group_name_H-M   'P 1'
#
loop_
_entity.id
_entity.type
_entity.pdbx_description
1 polymer ?
#
loop_
_entity_poly.entity_id
_entity_poly.type
_entity_poly.pdbx_seq_one_letter_code
_entity_poly.pdbx_strand_id
1 'polypeptide(L)' 'MATTHTQHSAHHQDHAVAHHEHGAMDVTDHQRTFDGFVRLMTWFAVGVVVVLIFLALANA' A
#
# COMPACT_ATOMS: atom_id res chain seq x y z
N MET A 1 17.91 40.94 45.90
CA MET A 1 18.60 39.70 45.48
C MET A 1 17.81 38.51 46.00
N ALA A 2 16.98 37.91 45.16
CA ALA A 2 16.52 36.52 45.22
C ALA A 2 15.46 36.35 44.12
N THR A 3 15.79 35.51 43.15
CA THR A 3 15.03 35.07 41.99
C THR A 3 13.77 34.29 42.40
N THR A 4 12.64 34.50 41.71
CA THR A 4 11.73 33.37 41.45
C THR A 4 11.33 33.39 40.00
N HIS A 5 11.92 32.41 39.34
CA HIS A 5 11.91 32.09 37.93
C HIS A 5 10.54 31.49 37.54
N THR A 6 10.03 31.93 36.40
CA THR A 6 8.87 31.41 35.69
C THR A 6 8.99 29.90 35.46
N GLN A 7 8.08 29.10 36.03
CA GLN A 7 7.93 27.67 35.73
C GLN A 7 6.86 27.50 34.64
N HIS A 8 7.24 27.73 33.38
CA HIS A 8 6.52 27.27 32.20
C HIS A 8 7.47 26.35 31.43
N SER A 9 7.69 25.14 31.96
CA SER A 9 8.56 24.14 31.34
C SER A 9 7.89 22.78 31.47
N ALA A 10 7.48 22.22 30.33
CA ALA A 10 7.59 20.80 29.99
C ALA A 10 6.40 20.32 29.12
N HIS A 11 6.46 20.61 27.81
CA HIS A 11 6.00 19.64 26.81
C HIS A 11 6.56 19.90 25.41
N HIS A 12 7.87 20.13 25.28
CA HIS A 12 8.53 19.83 24.00
C HIS A 12 8.71 18.31 23.95
N GLN A 13 7.78 17.61 23.29
CA GLN A 13 8.06 16.25 22.85
C GLN A 13 9.16 16.37 21.80
N ASP A 14 10.36 15.89 22.13
CA ASP A 14 11.42 15.68 21.16
C ASP A 14 10.90 14.68 20.12
N HIS A 15 10.45 15.20 18.98
CA HIS A 15 10.10 14.42 17.81
C HIS A 15 11.39 13.79 17.29
N ALA A 16 11.78 12.65 17.86
CA ALA A 16 12.83 11.82 17.30
C ALA A 16 12.46 11.54 15.84
N VAL A 17 13.17 12.17 14.91
CA VAL A 17 12.94 12.01 13.47
C VAL A 17 13.22 10.55 13.16
N ALA A 18 12.16 9.77 12.95
CA ALA A 18 12.31 8.40 12.49
C ALA A 18 13.04 8.46 11.13
N HIS A 19 14.32 8.11 11.12
CA HIS A 19 15.12 8.06 9.91
C HIS A 19 14.66 6.86 9.08
N HIS A 20 13.65 7.07 8.24
CA HIS A 20 13.22 6.08 7.27
C HIS A 20 14.22 6.07 6.10
N GLU A 21 14.93 4.95 5.92
CA GLU A 21 15.83 4.75 4.79
C GLU A 21 15.00 4.49 3.52
N HIS A 22 15.25 5.28 2.49
CA HIS A 22 14.54 5.16 1.22
C HIS A 22 14.85 3.80 0.57
N GLY A 23 13.81 3.06 0.18
CA GLY A 23 13.95 1.74 -0.47
C GLY A 23 14.13 0.57 0.49
N ALA A 24 14.34 0.81 1.79
CA ALA A 24 14.42 -0.23 2.82
C ALA A 24 13.04 -0.64 3.38
N MET A 25 11.94 -0.08 2.85
CA MET A 25 10.59 -0.43 3.27
C MET A 25 10.27 -1.88 2.89
N ASP A 26 9.68 -2.63 3.83
CA ASP A 26 9.12 -3.95 3.53
C ASP A 26 7.97 -3.83 2.52
N VAL A 27 8.10 -4.56 1.41
CA VAL A 27 7.18 -4.56 0.27
C VAL A 27 6.46 -5.90 0.09
N THR A 28 6.53 -6.80 1.07
CA THR A 28 5.95 -8.15 1.01
C THR A 28 4.47 -8.15 0.62
N ASP A 29 3.68 -7.26 1.23
CA ASP A 29 2.24 -7.17 0.93
C ASP A 29 1.95 -6.59 -0.45
N HIS A 30 2.80 -5.68 -0.94
CA HIS A 30 2.68 -5.13 -2.29
C HIS A 30 2.96 -6.19 -3.36
N GLN A 31 4.01 -7.00 -3.16
CA GLN A 31 4.33 -8.12 -4.05
C GLN A 31 3.19 -9.16 -4.08
N ARG A 32 2.67 -9.56 -2.91
CA ARG A 32 1.54 -10.48 -2.82
C ARG A 32 0.30 -9.94 -3.54
N THR A 33 0.04 -8.65 -3.43
CA THR A 33 -1.10 -8.00 -4.11
C THR A 33 -0.92 -8.02 -5.62
N PHE A 34 0.29 -7.72 -6.11
CA PHE A 34 0.61 -7.78 -7.53
C PHE A 34 0.46 -9.19 -8.11
N ASP A 35 0.97 -10.21 -7.42
CA ASP A 35 0.80 -11.60 -7.83
C ASP A 35 -0.68 -12.00 -7.89
N GLY A 36 -1.46 -11.56 -6.89
CA GLY A 36 -2.91 -11.73 -6.87
C GLY A 36 -3.60 -11.04 -8.06
N PHE A 37 -3.19 -9.82 -8.38
CA PHE A 37 -3.70 -9.05 -9.52
C PHE A 37 -3.41 -9.76 -10.85
N VAL A 38 -2.18 -10.22 -11.09
CA VAL A 38 -1.81 -10.92 -12.32
C VAL A 38 -2.64 -12.20 -12.48
N ARG A 39 -2.83 -12.95 -11.40
CA ARG A 39 -3.67 -14.16 -11.42
C ARG A 39 -5.12 -13.84 -11.73
N LEU A 40 -5.69 -12.79 -11.12
CA LEU A 40 -7.06 -12.33 -11.39
C LEU A 40 -7.22 -11.94 -12.88
N MET A 41 -6.29 -11.14 -13.40
CA MET A 41 -6.33 -10.66 -14.79
C MET A 41 -6.21 -11.82 -15.78
N THR A 42 -5.41 -12.84 -15.46
CA THR A 42 -5.27 -14.05 -16.29
C THR A 42 -6.61 -14.79 -16.39
N TRP A 43 -7.27 -15.03 -15.26
CA TRP A 43 -8.59 -15.68 -15.24
C TRP A 43 -9.66 -14.84 -15.93
N PHE A 44 -9.61 -13.51 -15.76
CA PHE A 44 -10.53 -12.60 -16.43
C PHE A 44 -10.35 -12.65 -17.96
N ALA A 45 -9.11 -12.59 -18.46
CA ALA A 45 -8.83 -12.69 -19.89
C ALA A 45 -9.31 -14.03 -20.49
N VAL A 46 -9.07 -15.14 -19.80
CA VAL A 46 -9.60 -16.46 -20.20
C VAL A 46 -11.13 -16.45 -20.22
N GLY A 47 -11.78 -15.86 -19.20
CA GLY A 47 -13.23 -15.73 -19.14
C GLY A 47 -13.80 -14.95 -20.33
N VAL A 48 -13.18 -13.82 -20.69
CA VAL A 48 -13.59 -13.03 -21.86
C VAL A 48 -13.46 -13.84 -23.14
N VAL A 49 -12.35 -14.57 -23.34
CA VAL A 49 -12.15 -15.42 -24.54
C VAL A 49 -13.22 -16.51 -24.61
N VAL A 50 -13.53 -17.18 -23.50
CA VAL A 50 -14.57 -18.22 -23.45
C VAL A 50 -15.95 -17.64 -23.81
N VAL A 51 -16.30 -16.47 -23.26
CA VAL A 51 -17.55 -15.79 -23.56
C VAL A 51 -17.63 -15.40 -25.04
N LEU A 52 -16.55 -14.87 -25.62
CA LEU A 52 -16.51 -14.51 -27.04
C LEU A 52 -16.68 -15.74 -27.95
N ILE A 53 -16.03 -16.85 -27.64
CA ILE A 53 -16.21 -18.12 -28.38
C ILE A 53 -17.66 -18.61 -28.25
N PHE A 54 -18.22 -18.61 -27.04
CA PHE A 54 -19.61 -19.00 -26.81
C PHE A 54 -20.57 -18.13 -27.62
N LEU A 55 -20.41 -16.80 -27.57
CA LEU A 55 -21.24 -15.86 -28.34
C LEU A 55 -21.12 -16.12 -29.84
N ALA A 56 -19.89 -16.35 -30.33
CA ALA A 56 -19.65 -16.66 -31.73
C ALA A 56 -20.31 -17.97 -32.17
N LEU A 57 -20.42 -18.98 -31.31
CA LEU A 57 -21.07 -20.25 -31.62
C LEU A 57 -22.59 -20.19 -31.46
N ALA A 58 -23.09 -19.48 -30.44
CA ALA A 58 -24.51 -19.38 -30.12
C ALA A 58 -25.26 -18.37 -31.00
N ASN A 59 -24.55 -17.36 -31.51
CA ASN A 59 -25.07 -16.32 -32.40
C ASN A 59 -24.28 -16.30 -33.73
N ALA A 60 -23.77 -17.46 -34.15
CA ALA A 60 -23.19 -17.64 -35.48
C ALA A 60 -24.24 -17.47 -36.58
#